data_AF-A0A5C9C5I4-F1
#
_entry.id   AF-A0A5C9C5I4-F1
#
_cell.length_a   1.000
_cell.length_b   1.000
_cell.length_c   1.000
_cell.angle_alpha   90.00
_cell.angle_beta   90.00
_cell.angle_gamma   90.00
#
_symmetry.space_group_name_H-M   'P 1'
#
loop_
_entity.id
_entity.type
_entity.pdbx_description
1 polymer ?
#
loop_
_entity_poly.entity_id
_entity_poly.type
_entity_poly.pdbx_seq_one_letter_code
_entity_poly.pdbx_strand_id
1 'polypeptide(L)'
;MRSTRATAAVARLNQRSAGRHYVMVITSSSLFVLRERVDGAEKDVSEPLALDEFVRFVNGQGPQVVPRVTKNDAAFARQLVKKA
;
A
#
# COMPACT_ATOMS: atom_id res chain seq x y z
N MET A 1 9.17 15.23 -1.79
CA MET A 1 7.72 15.29 -1.53
C MET A 1 7.23 13.85 -1.26
N ARG A 2 7.02 13.48 0.03
CA ARG A 2 6.68 12.09 0.45
C ARG A 2 5.33 11.63 -0.10
N SER A 3 4.35 12.53 -0.09
CA SER A 3 2.98 12.28 -0.55
C SER A 3 2.93 11.93 -2.05
N THR A 4 3.76 12.54 -2.90
CA THR A 4 3.76 12.30 -4.35
C THR A 4 4.05 10.84 -4.71
N ARG A 5 4.99 10.18 -4.01
CA ARG A 5 5.36 8.79 -4.28
C ARG A 5 4.23 7.84 -3.93
N ALA A 6 3.59 8.05 -2.78
CA ALA A 6 2.47 7.25 -2.33
C ALA A 6 1.24 7.44 -3.25
N THR A 7 0.93 8.69 -3.61
CA THR A 7 -0.14 9.00 -4.58
C THR A 7 0.11 8.33 -5.93
N ALA A 8 1.35 8.40 -6.45
CA ALA A 8 1.70 7.74 -7.71
C ALA A 8 1.57 6.22 -7.65
N ALA A 9 1.92 5.59 -6.52
CA ALA A 9 1.74 4.15 -6.33
C ALA A 9 0.25 3.75 -6.39
N VAL A 10 -0.61 4.49 -5.69
CA VAL A 10 -2.07 4.23 -5.69
C VAL A 10 -2.68 4.49 -7.07
N ALA A 11 -2.25 5.54 -7.76
CA ALA A 11 -2.70 5.81 -9.12
C ALA A 11 -2.39 4.65 -10.08
N ARG A 12 -1.19 4.07 -9.99
CA ARG A 12 -0.82 2.87 -10.80
C ARG A 12 -1.64 1.64 -10.42
N LEU A 13 -1.91 1.44 -9.13
CA LEU A 13 -2.77 0.35 -8.66
C LEU A 13 -4.19 0.47 -9.24
N ASN A 14 -4.76 1.68 -9.23
CA ASN A 14 -6.08 1.94 -9.82
C ASN A 14 -6.09 1.70 -11.32
N GLN A 15 -5.06 2.13 -12.05
CA GLN A 15 -4.96 1.93 -13.50
C GLN A 15 -4.98 0.44 -13.90
N ARG A 16 -4.42 -0.45 -13.08
CA ARG A 16 -4.37 -1.90 -13.35
C ARG A 16 -5.50 -2.72 -12.72
N SER A 17 -6.37 -2.11 -11.92
CA SER A 17 -7.44 -2.81 -11.19
C SER A 17 -8.80 -2.40 -11.73
N ALA A 18 -9.32 -3.15 -12.70
CA ALA A 18 -10.67 -2.91 -13.23
C ALA A 18 -11.73 -3.24 -12.16
N GLY A 19 -12.69 -2.31 -11.95
CA GLY A 19 -13.80 -2.49 -11.01
C GLY A 19 -13.48 -2.27 -9.53
N ARG A 20 -12.26 -1.84 -9.19
CA ARG A 20 -11.85 -1.53 -7.82
C ARG A 20 -11.21 -0.15 -7.76
N HIS A 21 -11.57 0.63 -6.75
CA HIS A 21 -10.99 1.95 -6.53
C HIS A 21 -10.24 1.99 -5.22
N TYR A 22 -8.95 2.27 -5.27
CA TYR A 22 -8.10 2.43 -4.11
C TYR A 22 -7.86 3.90 -3.79
N VAL A 23 -7.91 4.22 -2.51
CA VAL A 23 -7.59 5.55 -2.00
C VAL A 23 -6.57 5.44 -0.86
N MET A 24 -5.77 6.48 -0.70
CA MET A 24 -4.79 6.59 0.39
C MET A 24 -5.32 7.56 1.44
N VAL A 25 -5.19 7.19 2.71
CA VAL A 25 -5.44 8.06 3.86
C VAL A 25 -4.13 8.28 4.61
N ILE A 26 -3.87 9.53 5.02
CA ILE A 26 -2.74 9.87 5.88
C ILE A 26 -3.25 10.04 7.30
N THR A 27 -2.65 9.34 8.26
CA THR A 27 -3.01 9.46 9.67
C THR A 27 -2.31 10.65 10.33
N SER A 28 -2.78 11.05 11.52
CA SER A 28 -2.13 12.10 12.33
C SER A 28 -0.67 11.77 12.67
N SER A 29 -0.28 10.50 12.68
CA SER A 29 1.09 10.01 12.90
C SER A 29 1.95 10.00 11.63
N SER A 30 1.52 10.62 10.53
CA SER A 30 2.22 10.59 9.23
C SER A 30 2.41 9.18 8.64
N LEU A 31 1.51 8.25 8.98
CA LEU A 31 1.42 6.92 8.39
C LEU A 31 0.39 6.91 7.28
N PHE A 32 0.46 5.90 6.42
CA PHE A 32 -0.36 5.76 5.23
C PHE A 32 -1.21 4.49 5.31
N VAL A 33 -2.50 4.62 5.04
CA VAL A 33 -3.46 3.52 5.01
C VAL A 33 -4.05 3.41 3.61
N LEU A 34 -4.10 2.19 3.07
CA LEU A 34 -4.74 1.90 1.80
C LEU A 34 -6.19 1.49 2.06
N ARG A 35 -7.12 2.15 1.40
CA ARG A 35 -8.53 1.77 1.39
C ARG A 35 -8.96 1.32 0.02
N GLU A 36 -9.78 0.29 -0.01
CA GLU A 36 -10.47 -0.18 -1.20
C GLU A 36 -11.93 0.26 -1.13
N ARG A 37 -12.42 0.80 -2.25
CA ARG A 37 -13.79 1.19 -2.49
C ARG A 37 -14.36 0.27 -3.56
N VAL A 38 -15.38 -0.49 -3.18
CA VAL A 38 -16.14 -1.38 -4.06
C VAL A 38 -17.61 -1.22 -3.71
N ASP A 39 -18.45 -0.95 -4.71
CA ASP A 39 -19.92 -0.85 -4.58
C ASP A 39 -20.40 0.04 -3.42
N GLY A 40 -19.71 1.15 -3.19
CA GLY A 40 -20.05 2.14 -2.15
C GLY A 40 -19.56 1.78 -0.74
N ALA A 41 -18.96 0.60 -0.54
CA ALA A 41 -18.30 0.24 0.71
C ALA A 41 -16.82 0.63 0.68
N GLU A 42 -16.34 1.27 1.75
CA GLU A 42 -14.91 1.47 1.99
C GLU A 42 -14.39 0.46 3.00
N LYS A 43 -13.24 -0.14 2.72
CA LYS A 43 -12.56 -1.03 3.66
C LYS A 43 -11.06 -0.73 3.71
N ASP A 44 -10.51 -0.68 4.92
CA ASP A 44 -9.06 -0.64 5.13
C ASP A 44 -8.45 -1.97 4.66
N VAL A 45 -7.51 -1.88 3.72
CA VAL A 45 -6.79 -3.01 3.12
C VAL A 45 -5.42 -3.19 3.77
N SER A 46 -4.88 -2.11 4.34
CA SER A 46 -3.62 -2.12 5.08
C SER A 46 -3.81 -1.55 6.49
N GLU A 47 -2.92 -1.95 7.39
CA GLU A 47 -2.66 -1.19 8.61
C GLU A 47 -2.00 0.17 8.28
N PRO A 48 -1.85 1.08 9.25
CA PRO A 48 -1.06 2.30 9.07
C PRO A 48 0.42 1.98 8.86
N LEU A 49 0.93 2.23 7.66
CA LEU A 49 2.30 1.90 7.24
C LEU A 49 3.17 3.15 7.06
N ALA A 50 4.50 2.99 7.20
CA ALA A 50 5.43 4.04 6.78
C ALA A 50 5.44 4.18 5.25
N LEU A 51 5.97 5.29 4.71
CA LEU A 51 5.91 5.58 3.27
C LEU A 51 6.45 4.44 2.39
N ASP A 52 7.65 3.95 2.67
CA ASP A 52 8.29 2.96 1.81
C ASP A 52 7.59 1.59 1.92
N GLU A 53 7.12 1.23 3.11
CA GLU A 53 6.30 0.04 3.34
C GLU A 53 4.96 0.12 2.62
N PHE A 54 4.30 1.28 2.69
CA PHE A 54 3.05 1.55 2.00
C PHE A 54 3.21 1.42 0.49
N VAL A 55 4.24 2.02 -0.09
CA VAL A 55 4.52 1.93 -1.52
C VAL A 55 4.80 0.48 -1.93
N ARG A 56 5.59 -0.27 -1.14
CA ARG A 56 5.87 -1.69 -1.39
C ARG A 56 4.59 -2.52 -1.33
N PHE A 57 3.76 -2.28 -0.32
CA PHE A 57 2.46 -2.93 -0.15
C PHE A 57 1.53 -2.66 -1.34
N VAL A 58 1.32 -1.39 -1.71
CA VAL A 58 0.47 -0.96 -2.84
C VAL A 58 0.95 -1.55 -4.16
N ASN A 59 2.27 -1.61 -4.39
CA ASN A 59 2.83 -2.22 -5.59
C ASN A 59 2.57 -3.73 -5.66
N GLY A 60 2.49 -4.42 -4.51
CA GLY A 60 2.12 -5.83 -4.40
C GLY A 60 0.63 -6.13 -4.58
N GLN A 61 -0.25 -5.12 -4.56
CA GLN A 61 -1.70 -5.29 -4.75
C GLN A 61 -2.12 -5.33 -6.23
N GLY A 62 -3.25 -5.98 -6.50
CA GLY A 62 -3.86 -6.09 -7.83
C GLY A 62 -3.30 -7.23 -8.69
N PRO A 63 -3.77 -7.38 -9.94
CA PRO A 63 -3.29 -8.41 -10.86
C PRO A 63 -1.80 -8.21 -11.14
N GLN A 64 -0.96 -9.07 -10.57
CA GLN A 64 0.48 -9.04 -10.79
C GLN A 64 0.78 -9.69 -12.13
N VAL A 65 1.44 -8.95 -13.04
CA VAL A 65 2.09 -9.58 -14.20
C VAL A 65 3.16 -10.47 -13.62
N VAL A 66 3.00 -11.79 -13.72
CA VAL A 66 3.79 -12.78 -12.97
C VAL A 66 5.16 -12.98 -13.63
N PRO A 67 6.29 -12.54 -13.04
CA PRO A 67 7.51 -13.33 -13.10
C PRO A 67 7.53 -14.24 -11.87
N ARG A 68 7.61 -15.55 -12.11
CA ARG A 68 7.65 -16.59 -11.08
C ARG A 68 8.80 -16.34 -10.11
N VAL A 69 8.54 -15.88 -8.89
CA VAL A 69 9.45 -16.10 -7.76
C VAL A 69 8.66 -16.34 -6.48
N THR A 70 9.06 -17.41 -5.80
CA THR A 70 8.46 -18.13 -4.67
C THR A 70 8.72 -17.52 -3.29
N LYS A 71 7.76 -17.70 -2.37
CA LYS A 71 7.89 -17.86 -0.89
C LYS A 71 8.92 -16.98 -0.14
N ASN A 72 8.84 -15.65 -0.13
CA ASN A 72 9.72 -14.88 0.78
C ASN A 72 9.32 -13.46 1.26
N ASP A 73 8.03 -13.09 1.39
CA ASP A 73 7.70 -11.67 1.67
C ASP A 73 7.07 -11.36 3.05
N ALA A 74 7.19 -12.28 4.02
CA ALA A 74 6.67 -12.08 5.39
C ALA A 74 7.76 -11.72 6.43
N ALA A 75 9.03 -11.56 6.06
CA ALA A 75 10.15 -11.68 7.00
C ALA A 75 10.77 -10.37 7.55
N PHE A 76 10.25 -9.17 7.28
CA PHE A 76 10.98 -7.93 7.64
C PHE A 76 10.26 -6.92 8.54
N ALA A 77 9.22 -7.31 9.29
CA ALA A 77 8.70 -6.50 10.40
C ALA A 77 9.59 -6.57 11.67
N ARG A 78 10.90 -6.81 11.53
CA ARG A 78 11.81 -7.10 12.64
C ARG A 78 12.93 -6.09 12.86
N GLN A 79 13.01 -4.96 12.17
CA GLN A 79 14.13 -4.06 12.43
C GLN A 79 13.82 -2.58 12.25
N LEU A 80 14.32 -1.81 13.24
CA LEU A 80 14.34 -0.35 13.44
C LEU A 80 13.24 0.14 14.40
N VAL A 81 13.29 -0.14 15.70
CA VAL A 81 14.38 0.07 16.69
C VAL A 81 14.78 1.55 16.82
N LYS A 82 14.35 2.12 17.96
CA LYS A 82 14.95 3.20 18.77
C LYS A 82 15.10 4.59 18.16
N LYS A 83 14.44 5.54 18.82
CA LYS A 83 15.09 6.60 19.63
C LYS A 83 14.08 7.06 20.67
N ALA A 84 14.28 6.69 21.94
CA ALA A 84 15.08 7.40 22.95
C ALA A 84 14.40 8.70 23.36
#